data_AF-A0A945CGA1-F1
#
_entry.id   AF-A0A945CGA1-F1
#
_cell.length_a   1.000
_cell.length_b   1.000
_cell.length_c   1.000
_cell.angle_alpha   90.00
_cell.angle_beta   90.00
_cell.angle_gamma   90.00
#
_symmetry.space_group_name_H-M   'P 1'
#
loop_
_entity.id
_entity.type
_entity.pdbx_description
1 polymer ?
#
loop_
_entity_poly.entity_id
_entity_poly.type
_entity_poly.pdbx_seq_one_letter_code
_entity_poly.pdbx_strand_id
1 'polypeptide(L)'
;PSCFEVFDHVLAELGEERYVAGPTSGITAVSLLGGTEQGLMMHALQPEVILAANQRSVARQNQLDQWHLRPGVPGVLMEQDMAGSNGPLVSPEMFREMGFPFMKERVQHVKARVPQVIFHNCGNNIPLMEMFIDCGIDCYQSLQTTAGMEVGLLKERYGDSLSFWGGVPVELLIGGNPEEMRQAVREAMERGAPGGGFILGPSHSIAMNTKYENFMAMLDEFVALRDKF
;
A
#
# COMPACT_ATOMS: atom_id res chain seq x y z
N PRO A 1 -18.64 -5.12 23.60
CA PRO A 1 -17.39 -5.68 23.05
C PRO A 1 -17.27 -5.32 21.56
N SER A 2 -16.24 -4.55 21.24
CA SER A 2 -15.71 -4.33 19.89
C SER A 2 -14.94 -5.59 19.43
N CYS A 3 -14.37 -5.59 18.24
CA CYS A 3 -13.31 -6.53 17.87
C CYS A 3 -11.92 -5.87 17.89
N PHE A 4 -11.85 -4.63 18.38
CA PHE A 4 -10.66 -3.77 18.35
C PHE A 4 -10.05 -3.52 19.73
N GLU A 5 -10.51 -4.15 20.81
CA GLU A 5 -9.97 -3.94 22.17
C GLU A 5 -8.48 -4.25 22.26
N VAL A 6 -8.03 -5.29 21.54
CA VAL A 6 -6.59 -5.62 21.45
C VAL A 6 -5.83 -4.49 20.76
N PHE A 7 -6.40 -3.93 19.69
CA PHE A 7 -5.78 -2.81 18.98
C PHE A 7 -5.74 -1.57 19.87
N ASP A 8 -6.83 -1.25 20.58
CA ASP A 8 -6.88 -0.10 21.48
C ASP A 8 -5.83 -0.20 22.58
N HIS A 9 -5.60 -1.40 23.13
CA HIS A 9 -4.54 -1.64 24.10
C HIS A 9 -3.15 -1.47 23.48
N VAL A 10 -2.90 -2.00 22.28
CA VAL A 10 -1.64 -1.80 21.56
C VAL A 10 -1.37 -0.32 21.29
N LEU A 11 -2.38 0.44 20.87
CA LEU A 11 -2.26 1.87 20.62
C LEU A 11 -1.96 2.63 21.92
N ALA A 12 -2.63 2.29 23.03
CA ALA A 12 -2.40 2.94 24.32
C ALA A 12 -1.00 2.69 24.87
N GLU A 13 -0.48 1.46 24.71
CA GLU A 13 0.83 1.09 25.27
C GLU A 13 2.02 1.48 24.37
N LEU A 14 1.85 1.47 23.05
CA LEU A 14 2.95 1.65 22.09
C LEU A 14 2.85 2.90 21.21
N GLY A 15 1.70 3.57 21.18
CA GLY A 15 1.40 4.66 20.23
C GLY A 15 2.24 5.92 20.39
N GLU A 16 2.83 6.15 21.57
CA GLU A 16 3.75 7.28 21.79
C GLU A 16 5.14 7.04 21.16
N GLU A 17 5.58 5.78 21.10
CA GLU A 17 6.91 5.41 20.61
C GLU A 17 6.90 4.86 19.17
N ARG A 18 5.77 4.35 18.72
CA ARG A 18 5.63 3.61 17.46
C ARG A 18 4.49 4.14 16.62
N TYR A 19 4.70 4.12 15.31
CA TYR A 19 3.61 4.33 14.35
C TYR A 19 2.71 3.08 14.31
N VAL A 20 1.52 3.17 14.90
CA VAL A 20 0.53 2.08 14.88
C VAL A 20 -0.55 2.40 13.86
N ALA A 21 -0.44 1.84 12.66
CA ALA A 21 -1.46 2.01 11.63
C ALA A 21 -2.80 1.41 12.07
N GLY A 22 -3.85 2.22 12.00
CA GLY A 22 -5.20 1.85 12.42
C GLY A 22 -5.92 0.90 11.47
N PRO A 23 -6.90 0.15 11.98
CA PRO A 23 -7.81 -0.61 11.15
C PRO A 23 -8.75 0.32 10.36
N THR A 24 -9.26 -0.20 9.25
CA THR A 24 -10.18 0.49 8.34
C THR A 24 -11.12 -0.53 7.70
N SER A 25 -12.27 -0.10 7.19
CA SER A 25 -13.19 -0.98 6.46
C SER A 25 -12.69 -1.34 5.04
N GLY A 26 -11.41 -1.11 4.74
CA GLY A 26 -10.76 -1.34 3.46
C GLY A 26 -10.95 -0.19 2.47
N ILE A 27 -10.65 -0.46 1.20
CA ILE A 27 -10.79 0.46 0.07
C ILE A 27 -11.62 -0.22 -1.04
N THR A 28 -12.19 0.56 -1.94
CA THR A 28 -12.81 0.04 -3.16
C THR A 28 -12.43 0.94 -4.31
N ALA A 29 -11.75 0.35 -5.28
CA ALA A 29 -11.31 1.01 -6.49
C ALA A 29 -11.59 0.12 -7.72
N VAL A 30 -11.39 -1.20 -7.67
CA VAL A 30 -11.78 -2.14 -8.76
C VAL A 30 -12.57 -3.34 -8.21
N SER A 31 -13.86 -3.45 -8.54
CA SER A 31 -14.70 -4.56 -8.06
C SER A 31 -14.58 -5.81 -8.92
N LEU A 32 -14.00 -6.88 -8.39
CA LEU A 32 -13.85 -8.16 -9.09
C LEU A 32 -14.99 -9.13 -8.73
N LEU A 33 -16.22 -8.80 -9.15
CA LEU A 33 -17.40 -9.63 -8.90
C LEU A 33 -17.27 -11.00 -9.57
N GLY A 34 -17.48 -12.07 -8.79
CA GLY A 34 -17.33 -13.44 -9.30
C GLY A 34 -15.87 -13.89 -9.49
N GLY A 35 -14.91 -13.15 -8.93
CA GLY A 35 -13.47 -13.43 -9.05
C GLY A 35 -12.80 -12.62 -10.17
N THR A 36 -11.50 -12.83 -10.36
CA THR A 36 -10.68 -12.00 -11.26
C THR A 36 -11.16 -12.06 -12.70
N GLU A 37 -11.32 -13.25 -13.27
CA GLU A 37 -11.70 -13.42 -14.69
C GLU A 37 -13.08 -12.81 -14.96
N GLN A 38 -14.11 -13.27 -14.25
CA GLN A 38 -15.47 -12.78 -14.41
C GLN A 38 -15.58 -11.28 -14.13
N GLY A 39 -14.93 -10.80 -13.07
CA GLY A 39 -14.96 -9.39 -12.68
C GLY A 39 -14.34 -8.50 -13.75
N LEU A 40 -13.20 -8.86 -14.32
CA LEU A 40 -12.58 -8.11 -15.42
C LEU A 40 -13.45 -8.11 -16.68
N MET A 41 -14.06 -9.25 -17.03
CA MET A 41 -15.02 -9.33 -18.14
C MET A 41 -16.23 -8.40 -17.91
N MET A 42 -16.74 -8.33 -16.67
CA MET A 42 -17.85 -7.45 -16.33
C MET A 42 -17.51 -5.96 -16.45
N HIS A 43 -16.26 -5.53 -16.22
CA HIS A 43 -15.87 -4.14 -16.47
C HIS A 43 -16.03 -3.74 -17.94
N ALA A 44 -15.83 -4.68 -18.87
CA ALA A 44 -15.99 -4.42 -20.30
C ALA A 44 -17.43 -4.62 -20.79
N LEU A 45 -18.13 -5.63 -20.26
CA LEU A 45 -19.42 -6.08 -20.79
C LEU A 45 -20.64 -5.57 -20.00
N GLN A 46 -20.46 -5.22 -18.74
CA GLN A 46 -21.52 -4.84 -17.78
C GLN A 46 -21.05 -3.72 -16.83
N PRO A 47 -20.53 -2.59 -17.35
CA PRO A 47 -19.94 -1.52 -16.52
C PRO A 47 -20.91 -0.94 -15.50
N GLU A 48 -22.21 -0.89 -15.79
CA GLU A 48 -23.25 -0.41 -14.87
C GLU A 48 -23.34 -1.27 -13.60
N VAL A 49 -23.08 -2.58 -13.71
CA VAL A 49 -23.07 -3.49 -12.56
C VAL A 49 -21.84 -3.22 -11.69
N ILE A 50 -20.68 -2.96 -12.31
CA ILE A 50 -19.45 -2.61 -11.60
C ILE A 50 -19.60 -1.27 -10.87
N LEU A 51 -20.15 -0.25 -11.53
CA LEU A 51 -20.39 1.06 -10.91
C LEU A 51 -21.33 0.95 -9.71
N ALA A 52 -22.43 0.21 -9.84
CA ALA A 52 -23.36 -0.02 -8.74
C ALA A 52 -22.71 -0.79 -7.57
N ALA A 53 -21.86 -1.77 -7.88
CA ALA A 53 -21.11 -2.53 -6.88
C ALA A 53 -20.08 -1.65 -6.15
N ASN A 54 -19.32 -0.83 -6.87
CA ASN A 54 -18.36 0.12 -6.29
C ASN A 54 -19.08 1.11 -5.36
N GLN A 55 -20.17 1.72 -5.83
CA GLN A 55 -20.97 2.65 -5.03
C GLN A 55 -21.48 2.01 -3.74
N ARG A 56 -22.04 0.80 -3.83
CA ARG A 56 -22.56 0.09 -2.67
C ARG A 56 -21.45 -0.29 -1.68
N SER A 57 -20.30 -0.72 -2.19
CA SER A 57 -19.15 -1.09 -1.37
C SER A 57 -18.61 0.12 -0.60
N VAL A 58 -18.36 1.26 -1.26
CA VAL A 58 -17.89 2.48 -0.59
C VAL A 58 -18.90 2.98 0.44
N ALA A 59 -20.19 3.01 0.10
CA ALA A 59 -21.24 3.42 1.04
C ALA A 59 -21.25 2.54 2.30
N ARG A 60 -21.08 1.21 2.13
CA ARG A 60 -20.98 0.28 3.26
C ARG A 60 -19.71 0.51 4.08
N GLN A 61 -18.56 0.65 3.44
CA GLN A 61 -17.28 0.89 4.11
C GLN A 61 -17.32 2.17 4.96
N ASN A 62 -17.84 3.26 4.38
CA ASN A 62 -18.00 4.55 5.07
C ASN A 62 -18.93 4.44 6.30
N GLN A 63 -19.97 3.60 6.26
CA GLN A 63 -20.84 3.36 7.42
C GLN A 63 -20.18 2.51 8.51
N LEU A 64 -19.31 1.57 8.12
CA LEU A 64 -18.62 0.68 9.05
C LEU A 64 -17.45 1.36 9.76
N ASP A 65 -16.91 2.43 9.18
CA ASP A 65 -15.77 3.18 9.74
C ASP A 65 -16.07 3.87 11.07
N GLN A 66 -17.33 4.08 11.44
CA GLN A 66 -17.69 4.52 12.80
C GLN A 66 -17.26 3.51 13.88
N TRP A 67 -17.05 2.25 13.49
CA TRP A 67 -16.58 1.16 14.36
C TRP A 67 -15.11 0.85 14.14
N HIS A 68 -14.65 0.88 12.88
CA HIS A 68 -13.30 0.47 12.50
C HIS A 68 -12.27 1.55 12.78
N LEU A 69 -12.51 2.82 12.39
CA LEU A 69 -11.52 3.87 12.62
C LEU A 69 -11.42 4.17 14.12
N ARG A 70 -10.23 3.99 14.68
CA ARG A 70 -9.98 4.17 16.11
C ARG A 70 -9.45 5.59 16.37
N PRO A 71 -9.93 6.28 17.42
CA PRO A 71 -9.41 7.60 17.77
C PRO A 71 -7.90 7.55 18.07
N GLY A 72 -7.18 8.60 17.69
CA GLY A 72 -5.75 8.74 18.00
C GLY A 72 -4.78 7.98 17.09
N VAL A 73 -5.27 7.22 16.11
CA VAL A 73 -4.38 6.56 15.14
C VAL A 73 -3.75 7.61 14.21
N PRO A 74 -2.43 7.53 13.93
CA PRO A 74 -1.74 8.49 13.06
C PRO A 74 -2.07 8.28 11.58
N GLY A 75 -2.47 7.06 11.20
CA GLY A 75 -2.88 6.72 9.84
C GLY A 75 -3.57 5.37 9.77
N VAL A 76 -4.03 4.98 8.59
CA VAL A 76 -4.54 3.62 8.29
C VAL A 76 -3.79 3.02 7.11
N LEU A 77 -3.75 1.69 7.06
CA LEU A 77 -3.32 0.94 5.88
C LEU A 77 -4.54 0.41 5.14
N MET A 78 -4.67 0.77 3.88
CA MET A 78 -5.66 0.23 2.94
C MET A 78 -4.94 -0.60 1.90
N GLU A 79 -5.59 -1.68 1.44
CA GLU A 79 -5.01 -2.59 0.47
C GLU A 79 -6.02 -2.95 -0.61
N GLN A 80 -5.58 -2.90 -1.87
CA GLN A 80 -6.28 -3.51 -2.99
C GLN A 80 -5.33 -3.66 -4.18
N ASP A 81 -5.05 -4.91 -4.55
CA ASP A 81 -4.24 -5.20 -5.73
C ASP A 81 -5.03 -4.99 -7.02
N MET A 82 -4.51 -4.13 -7.88
CA MET A 82 -5.14 -3.72 -9.13
C MET A 82 -4.17 -3.70 -10.31
N ALA A 83 -2.94 -4.19 -10.12
CA ALA A 83 -1.95 -4.29 -11.17
C ALA A 83 -1.17 -5.61 -11.11
N GLY A 84 -0.69 -6.03 -12.27
CA GLY A 84 0.37 -7.04 -12.39
C GLY A 84 1.71 -6.38 -12.72
N SER A 85 2.74 -7.17 -12.98
CA SER A 85 4.09 -6.65 -13.28
C SER A 85 4.16 -5.74 -14.52
N ASN A 86 3.20 -5.88 -15.44
CA ASN A 86 3.17 -5.14 -16.70
C ASN A 86 2.18 -3.95 -16.69
N GLY A 87 1.52 -3.68 -15.57
CA GLY A 87 0.59 -2.56 -15.45
C GLY A 87 -0.75 -2.93 -14.80
N PRO A 88 -1.68 -1.97 -14.75
CA PRO A 88 -3.02 -2.15 -14.20
C PRO A 88 -3.84 -3.27 -14.88
N LEU A 89 -4.69 -3.94 -14.10
CA LEU A 89 -5.59 -5.00 -14.57
C LEU A 89 -6.70 -4.49 -15.49
N VAL A 90 -7.07 -3.21 -15.36
CA VAL A 90 -7.97 -2.49 -16.27
C VAL A 90 -7.23 -1.28 -16.83
N SER A 91 -7.61 -0.77 -18.01
CA SER A 91 -6.89 0.39 -18.57
C SER A 91 -6.95 1.61 -17.63
N PRO A 92 -5.96 2.52 -17.64
CA PRO A 92 -6.01 3.74 -16.85
C PRO A 92 -7.25 4.60 -17.11
N GLU A 93 -7.79 4.56 -18.33
CA GLU A 93 -9.04 5.22 -18.71
C GLU A 93 -10.25 4.56 -18.01
N MET A 94 -10.36 3.24 -18.09
CA MET A 94 -11.40 2.49 -17.36
C MET A 94 -11.32 2.72 -15.85
N PHE A 95 -10.11 2.74 -15.29
CA PHE A 95 -9.92 3.05 -13.88
C PHE A 95 -10.38 4.47 -13.54
N ARG A 96 -10.00 5.46 -14.36
CA ARG A 96 -10.41 6.86 -14.17
C ARG A 96 -11.92 7.04 -14.17
N GLU A 97 -12.65 6.30 -15.01
CA GLU A 97 -14.10 6.40 -15.12
C GLU A 97 -14.84 5.58 -14.07
N MET A 98 -14.40 4.35 -13.82
CA MET A 98 -15.18 3.38 -13.05
C MET A 98 -14.67 3.12 -11.64
N GLY A 99 -13.40 3.41 -11.36
CA GLY A 99 -12.76 3.10 -10.08
C GLY A 99 -12.37 4.33 -9.27
N PHE A 100 -11.67 5.25 -9.92
CA PHE A 100 -11.11 6.44 -9.29
C PHE A 100 -12.12 7.30 -8.53
N PRO A 101 -13.35 7.58 -9.03
CA PRO A 101 -14.31 8.40 -8.29
C PRO A 101 -14.67 7.79 -6.93
N PHE A 102 -14.79 6.46 -6.86
CA PHE A 102 -15.11 5.72 -5.64
C PHE A 102 -13.92 5.62 -4.70
N MET A 103 -12.73 5.39 -5.24
CA MET A 103 -11.48 5.45 -4.47
C MET A 103 -11.30 6.84 -3.84
N LYS A 104 -11.56 7.91 -4.60
CA LYS A 104 -11.47 9.30 -4.13
C LYS A 104 -12.48 9.58 -3.02
N GLU A 105 -13.74 9.22 -3.18
CA GLU A 105 -14.75 9.35 -2.13
C GLU A 105 -14.32 8.60 -0.86
N ARG A 106 -13.85 7.36 -1.01
CA ARG A 106 -13.44 6.50 0.10
C ARG A 106 -12.24 7.08 0.86
N VAL A 107 -11.19 7.48 0.16
CA VAL A 107 -9.98 8.07 0.77
C VAL A 107 -10.32 9.38 1.45
N GLN A 108 -11.10 10.26 0.82
CA GLN A 108 -11.52 11.53 1.42
C GLN A 108 -12.37 11.32 2.67
N HIS A 109 -13.26 10.32 2.69
CA HIS A 109 -14.01 9.95 3.88
C HIS A 109 -13.08 9.59 5.06
N VAL A 110 -12.00 8.84 4.82
CA VAL A 110 -11.05 8.48 5.86
C VAL A 110 -10.17 9.66 6.27
N LYS A 111 -9.66 10.44 5.31
CA LYS A 111 -8.83 11.63 5.57
C LYS A 111 -9.55 12.68 6.42
N ALA A 112 -10.88 12.73 6.39
CA ALA A 112 -11.67 13.58 7.27
C ALA A 112 -11.61 13.17 8.77
N ARG A 113 -11.08 11.98 9.09
CA ARG A 113 -11.08 11.39 10.43
C ARG A 113 -9.69 10.93 10.89
N VAL A 114 -8.81 10.62 9.94
CA VAL A 114 -7.48 10.08 10.18
C VAL A 114 -6.44 10.91 9.41
N PRO A 115 -5.30 11.26 10.01
CA PRO A 115 -4.32 12.14 9.37
C PRO A 115 -3.70 11.57 8.09
N GLN A 116 -3.41 10.26 8.06
CA GLN A 116 -2.68 9.63 6.96
C GLN A 116 -3.38 8.39 6.39
N VAL A 117 -3.26 8.19 5.08
CA VAL A 117 -3.68 6.97 4.38
C VAL A 117 -2.48 6.37 3.66
N ILE A 118 -2.12 5.17 4.07
CA ILE A 118 -1.13 4.31 3.43
C ILE A 118 -1.88 3.35 2.51
N PHE A 119 -1.42 3.18 1.28
CA PHE A 119 -2.04 2.31 0.29
C PHE A 119 -1.09 1.24 -0.20
N HIS A 120 -1.43 -0.03 0.05
CA HIS A 120 -0.81 -1.21 -0.51
C HIS A 120 -1.47 -1.60 -1.83
N ASN A 121 -0.68 -1.76 -2.88
CA ASN A 121 -1.14 -2.31 -4.16
C ASN A 121 0.06 -2.88 -4.93
N CYS A 122 0.06 -4.18 -5.18
CA CYS A 122 1.14 -4.86 -5.89
C CYS A 122 1.17 -4.54 -7.39
N GLY A 123 2.29 -4.90 -8.02
CA GLY A 123 2.49 -4.71 -9.45
C GLY A 123 2.86 -3.29 -9.85
N ASN A 124 2.80 -3.03 -11.16
CA ASN A 124 3.19 -1.74 -11.73
C ASN A 124 2.01 -0.77 -11.74
N ASN A 125 2.01 0.14 -10.77
CA ASN A 125 0.97 1.15 -10.61
C ASN A 125 1.39 2.56 -11.10
N ILE A 126 2.53 2.70 -11.78
CA ILE A 126 2.98 4.00 -12.32
C ILE A 126 1.87 4.69 -13.14
N PRO A 127 1.10 3.99 -14.02
CA PRO A 127 0.04 4.64 -14.80
C PRO A 127 -1.12 5.21 -13.97
N LEU A 128 -1.24 4.84 -12.69
CA LEU A 128 -2.31 5.26 -11.78
C LEU A 128 -1.82 6.23 -10.69
N MET A 129 -0.52 6.50 -10.60
CA MET A 129 0.08 7.19 -9.45
C MET A 129 -0.46 8.60 -9.24
N GLU A 130 -0.68 9.36 -10.31
CA GLU A 130 -1.28 10.71 -10.22
C GLU A 130 -2.69 10.69 -9.62
N MET A 131 -3.47 9.64 -9.92
CA MET A 131 -4.80 9.47 -9.33
C MET A 131 -4.71 9.12 -7.84
N PHE A 132 -3.70 8.36 -7.41
CA PHE A 132 -3.48 8.09 -5.99
C PHE A 132 -3.10 9.36 -5.22
N ILE A 133 -2.30 10.23 -5.82
CA ILE A 133 -1.98 11.55 -5.27
C ILE A 133 -3.26 12.41 -5.17
N ASP A 134 -4.05 12.50 -6.25
CA ASP A 134 -5.26 13.33 -6.29
C ASP A 134 -6.37 12.86 -5.33
N CYS A 135 -6.44 11.56 -4.98
CA CYS A 135 -7.37 11.13 -3.94
C CYS A 135 -6.87 11.38 -2.50
N GLY A 136 -5.59 11.68 -2.32
CA GLY A 136 -5.00 12.01 -1.02
C GLY A 136 -4.35 10.82 -0.31
N ILE A 137 -3.82 9.84 -1.05
CA ILE A 137 -2.89 8.86 -0.49
C ILE A 137 -1.61 9.59 -0.06
N ASP A 138 -1.12 9.29 1.14
CA ASP A 138 0.09 9.91 1.69
C ASP A 138 1.33 9.01 1.51
N CYS A 139 1.13 7.69 1.49
CA CYS A 139 2.21 6.72 1.35
C CYS A 139 1.80 5.55 0.46
N TYR A 140 2.60 5.26 -0.55
CA TYR A 140 2.44 4.06 -1.38
C TYR A 140 3.33 2.93 -0.86
N GLN A 141 2.72 1.80 -0.55
CA GLN A 141 3.39 0.58 -0.12
C GLN A 141 3.31 -0.46 -1.25
N SER A 142 4.38 -1.25 -1.39
CA SER A 142 4.63 -2.22 -2.47
C SER A 142 5.55 -1.68 -3.57
N LEU A 143 6.72 -1.20 -3.14
CA LEU A 143 7.86 -0.93 -4.02
C LEU A 143 8.47 -2.24 -4.57
N GLN A 144 7.74 -2.87 -5.49
CA GLN A 144 8.11 -4.10 -6.15
C GLN A 144 9.02 -3.82 -7.37
N THR A 145 10.33 -3.89 -7.16
CA THR A 145 11.35 -3.69 -8.20
C THR A 145 11.19 -4.65 -9.39
N THR A 146 10.72 -5.88 -9.14
CA THR A 146 10.40 -6.87 -10.20
C THR A 146 9.24 -6.45 -11.11
N ALA A 147 8.47 -5.43 -10.73
CA ALA A 147 7.43 -4.80 -11.54
C ALA A 147 7.84 -3.39 -12.05
N GLY A 148 9.10 -2.98 -11.86
CA GLY A 148 9.60 -1.65 -12.23
C GLY A 148 9.24 -0.53 -11.25
N MET A 149 8.76 -0.86 -10.04
CA MET A 149 8.44 0.12 -8.99
C MET A 149 9.70 0.51 -8.20
N GLU A 150 10.68 1.07 -8.89
CA GLU A 150 11.98 1.47 -8.35
C GLU A 150 11.86 2.76 -7.50
N VAL A 151 12.32 2.72 -6.24
CA VAL A 151 12.19 3.85 -5.31
C VAL A 151 12.82 5.14 -5.83
N GLY A 152 14.00 5.07 -6.48
CA GLY A 152 14.67 6.25 -7.01
C GLY A 152 13.85 6.98 -8.08
N LEU A 153 13.27 6.21 -9.02
CA LEU A 153 12.41 6.74 -10.08
C LEU A 153 11.13 7.36 -9.51
N LEU A 154 10.53 6.68 -8.53
CA LEU A 154 9.27 7.12 -7.92
C LEU A 154 9.47 8.39 -7.07
N LYS A 155 10.58 8.47 -6.32
CA LYS A 155 10.93 9.68 -5.56
C LYS A 155 11.24 10.86 -6.47
N GLU A 156 11.98 10.66 -7.56
CA GLU A 156 12.26 11.72 -8.54
C GLU A 156 10.96 12.32 -9.10
N ARG A 157 9.95 11.49 -9.39
CA ARG A 157 8.70 11.93 -10.01
C ARG A 157 7.64 12.42 -9.03
N TYR A 158 7.58 11.83 -7.84
CA TYR A 158 6.43 11.94 -6.95
C TYR A 158 6.81 12.15 -5.47
N GLY A 159 8.10 12.26 -5.13
CA GLY A 159 8.58 12.33 -3.75
C GLY A 159 8.11 13.56 -2.96
N ASP A 160 7.70 14.63 -3.65
CA ASP A 160 7.09 15.80 -3.02
C ASP A 160 5.63 15.59 -2.60
N SER A 161 4.98 14.53 -3.13
CA SER A 161 3.56 14.24 -2.92
C SER A 161 3.30 12.92 -2.19
N LEU A 162 4.24 11.97 -2.28
CA LEU A 162 4.11 10.64 -1.69
C LEU A 162 5.35 10.25 -0.91
N SER A 163 5.11 9.59 0.22
CA SER A 163 6.10 8.69 0.80
C SER A 163 6.03 7.30 0.16
N PHE A 164 7.13 6.55 0.25
CA PHE A 164 7.22 5.22 -0.32
C PHE A 164 7.66 4.20 0.72
N TRP A 165 7.00 3.04 0.74
CA TRP A 165 7.33 1.95 1.65
C TRP A 165 7.62 0.64 0.91
N GLY A 166 8.83 0.10 1.10
CA GLY A 166 9.28 -1.17 0.55
C GLY A 166 10.73 -1.08 0.07
N GLY A 167 10.99 -1.61 -1.13
CA GLY A 167 12.25 -1.43 -1.87
C GLY A 167 13.12 -2.68 -1.88
N VAL A 168 12.88 -3.63 -0.96
CA VAL A 168 13.58 -4.92 -0.93
C VAL A 168 12.68 -5.99 -1.57
N PRO A 169 13.11 -6.71 -2.62
CA PRO A 169 12.30 -7.77 -3.23
C PRO A 169 11.96 -8.86 -2.21
N VAL A 170 10.67 -9.15 -2.04
CA VAL A 170 10.20 -10.21 -1.12
C VAL A 170 10.73 -11.59 -1.52
N GLU A 171 11.02 -11.81 -2.80
CA GLU A 171 11.57 -13.06 -3.33
C GLU A 171 12.94 -13.38 -2.74
N LEU A 172 13.74 -12.37 -2.37
CA LEU A 172 15.03 -12.58 -1.71
C LEU A 172 14.89 -13.11 -0.29
N LEU A 173 13.78 -12.83 0.41
CA LEU A 173 13.53 -13.40 1.74
C LEU A 173 13.38 -14.93 1.68
N ILE A 174 12.86 -15.46 0.58
CA ILE A 174 12.59 -16.90 0.41
C ILE A 174 13.73 -17.58 -0.36
N GLY A 175 14.05 -17.07 -1.55
CA GLY A 175 14.95 -17.72 -2.51
C GLY A 175 16.40 -17.29 -2.41
N GLY A 176 16.65 -16.05 -1.97
CA GLY A 176 17.99 -15.45 -1.98
C GLY A 176 18.91 -15.97 -0.85
N ASN A 177 20.04 -15.30 -0.72
CA ASN A 177 21.01 -15.48 0.38
C ASN A 177 21.28 -14.15 1.14
N PRO A 178 21.95 -14.20 2.31
CA PRO A 178 22.19 -13.02 3.13
C PRO A 178 22.94 -11.87 2.44
N GLU A 179 23.89 -12.16 1.55
CA GLU A 179 24.66 -11.10 0.88
C GLU A 179 23.82 -10.40 -0.20
N GLU A 180 23.03 -11.15 -0.97
CA GLU A 180 22.06 -10.58 -1.92
C GLU A 180 21.05 -9.68 -1.19
N MET A 181 20.62 -10.09 0.01
CA MET A 181 19.73 -9.29 0.84
C MET A 181 20.39 -7.98 1.29
N ARG A 182 21.63 -8.03 1.80
CA ARG A 182 22.37 -6.84 2.22
C ARG A 182 22.56 -5.89 1.05
N GLN A 183 22.90 -6.43 -0.13
CA GLN A 183 23.03 -5.63 -1.34
C GLN A 183 21.72 -4.94 -1.73
N ALA A 184 20.59 -5.66 -1.69
CA ALA A 184 19.28 -5.07 -1.97
C ALA A 184 18.90 -3.96 -0.97
N VAL A 185 19.22 -4.13 0.32
CA VAL A 185 19.02 -3.07 1.33
C VAL A 185 19.88 -1.85 1.04
N ARG A 186 21.17 -2.04 0.72
CA ARG A 186 22.08 -0.94 0.36
C ARG A 186 21.54 -0.13 -0.82
N GLU A 187 21.17 -0.81 -1.89
CA GLU A 187 20.65 -0.16 -3.10
C GLU A 187 19.35 0.61 -2.83
N ALA A 188 18.43 0.03 -2.06
CA ALA A 188 17.19 0.68 -1.67
C ALA A 188 17.45 1.90 -0.78
N MET A 189 18.36 1.82 0.19
CA MET A 189 18.72 2.94 1.07
C MET A 189 19.43 4.06 0.30
N GLU A 190 20.40 3.75 -0.57
CA GLU A 190 21.13 4.75 -1.35
C GLU A 190 20.22 5.56 -2.27
N ARG A 191 19.21 4.92 -2.86
CA ARG A 191 18.25 5.57 -3.78
C ARG A 191 17.05 6.18 -3.06
N GLY A 192 16.63 5.57 -1.94
CA GLY A 192 15.38 5.89 -1.27
C GLY A 192 15.55 6.83 -0.07
N ALA A 193 16.61 6.72 0.71
CA ALA A 193 16.76 7.47 1.96
C ALA A 193 16.99 9.00 1.78
N PRO A 194 17.83 9.48 0.83
CA PRO A 194 18.13 10.90 0.71
C PRO A 194 16.87 11.77 0.57
N GLY A 195 16.74 12.78 1.42
CA GLY A 195 15.59 13.71 1.41
C GLY A 195 14.34 13.22 2.16
N GLY A 196 14.38 12.06 2.83
CA GLY A 196 13.25 11.54 3.60
C GLY A 196 12.13 10.96 2.72
N GLY A 197 10.95 10.66 3.30
CA GLY A 197 9.80 10.12 2.55
C GLY A 197 9.96 8.67 2.07
N PHE A 198 10.89 7.91 2.66
CA PHE A 198 11.10 6.50 2.37
C PHE A 198 11.11 5.67 3.64
N ILE A 199 10.37 4.56 3.62
CA ILE A 199 10.33 3.55 4.67
C ILE A 199 10.86 2.26 4.05
N LEU A 200 12.02 1.80 4.51
CA LEU A 200 12.56 0.54 4.02
C LEU A 200 11.71 -0.64 4.52
N GLY A 201 11.44 -1.59 3.63
CA GLY A 201 10.88 -2.87 3.98
C GLY A 201 10.88 -3.82 2.78
N PRO A 202 10.39 -5.05 2.97
CA PRO A 202 10.07 -5.90 1.85
C PRO A 202 9.00 -5.25 0.96
N SER A 203 9.03 -5.55 -0.33
CA SER A 203 8.05 -5.10 -1.32
C SER A 203 6.65 -5.68 -1.07
N HIS A 204 6.52 -6.65 -0.17
CA HIS A 204 5.26 -7.26 0.25
C HIS A 204 5.39 -7.66 1.74
N SER A 205 4.31 -8.10 2.36
CA SER A 205 4.35 -8.81 3.66
C SER A 205 5.45 -9.87 3.70
N ILE A 206 5.99 -10.12 4.90
CA ILE A 206 6.95 -11.22 5.14
C ILE A 206 6.30 -12.54 4.73
N ALA A 207 6.82 -13.14 3.66
CA ALA A 207 6.22 -14.31 3.04
C ALA A 207 6.45 -15.57 3.88
N MET A 208 5.52 -16.51 3.75
CA MET A 208 5.74 -17.88 4.22
C MET A 208 7.01 -18.45 3.60
N ASN A 209 7.78 -19.23 4.37
CA ASN A 209 9.10 -19.76 4.01
C ASN A 209 10.23 -18.72 3.91
N THR A 210 10.05 -17.51 4.45
CA THR A 210 11.16 -16.58 4.68
C THR A 210 12.27 -17.26 5.48
N LYS A 211 13.49 -17.25 4.95
CA LYS A 211 14.68 -17.74 5.66
C LYS A 211 15.05 -16.74 6.74
N TYR A 212 15.22 -17.22 7.97
CA TYR A 212 15.59 -16.40 9.12
C TYR A 212 16.85 -15.57 8.87
N GLU A 213 17.90 -16.19 8.32
CA GLU A 213 19.16 -15.53 7.98
C GLU A 213 19.01 -14.37 6.98
N ASN A 214 18.10 -14.49 6.01
CA ASN A 214 17.83 -13.41 5.06
C ASN A 214 17.06 -12.28 5.75
N PHE A 215 16.07 -12.60 6.58
CA PHE A 215 15.35 -11.58 7.34
C PHE A 215 16.28 -10.81 8.29
N MET A 216 17.16 -11.51 9.01
CA MET A 216 18.13 -10.88 9.90
C MET A 216 19.16 -10.06 9.11
N ALA A 217 19.64 -10.55 7.97
CA ALA A 217 20.52 -9.78 7.10
C ALA A 217 19.89 -8.46 6.65
N MET A 218 18.59 -8.46 6.32
CA MET A 218 17.84 -7.25 5.98
C MET A 218 17.82 -6.25 7.15
N LEU A 219 17.47 -6.73 8.36
CA LEU A 219 17.39 -5.88 9.56
C LEU A 219 18.75 -5.32 9.98
N ASP A 220 19.78 -6.16 10.03
CA ASP A 220 21.13 -5.77 10.42
C ASP A 220 21.69 -4.70 9.49
N GLU A 221 21.51 -4.87 8.17
CA GLU A 221 21.99 -3.91 7.18
C GLU A 221 21.23 -2.59 7.26
N PHE A 222 19.91 -2.64 7.48
CA PHE A 222 19.11 -1.44 7.71
C PHE A 222 19.59 -0.67 8.95
N VAL A 223 19.81 -1.36 10.07
CA VAL A 223 20.29 -0.74 11.31
C VAL A 223 21.66 -0.10 11.11
N ALA A 224 22.54 -0.72 10.33
CA ALA A 224 23.86 -0.16 10.02
C ALA A 224 23.81 1.10 9.14
N LEU A 225 22.77 1.26 8.32
CA LEU A 225 22.65 2.33 7.32
C LEU A 225 21.69 3.45 7.68
N ARG A 226 20.75 3.24 8.62
CA ARG A 226 19.63 4.17 8.87
C ARG A 226 20.06 5.58 9.29
N ASP A 227 21.25 5.72 9.89
CA ASP A 227 21.78 6.99 10.41
C ASP A 227 22.82 7.63 9.45
N LYS A 228 23.02 7.05 8.25
CA LYS A 228 24.04 7.49 7.27
C LYS A 228 23.55 8.60 6.32
N PHE A 229 22.25 8.68 6.06
CA PHE A 229 21.66 9.51 4.98
C PHE A 229 20.92 10.73 5.52
#